data_AF-A0A177KCH3-F1
#
_entry.id   AF-A0A177KCH3-F1
#
_cell.length_a   1.000
_cell.length_b   1.000
_cell.length_c   1.000
_cell.angle_alpha   90.00
_cell.angle_beta   90.00
_cell.angle_gamma   90.00
#
_symmetry.space_group_name_H-M   'P 1'
#
loop_
_entity.id
_entity.type
_entity.pdbx_description
1 polymer ?
#
loop_
_entity_poly.entity_id
_entity_poly.type
_entity_poly.pdbx_seq_one_letter_code
_entity_poly.pdbx_strand_id
1 'polypeptide(L)'
;MRLATAVMLVVAVLTGAILLGGLWLDTRESADARCLAAEIPAGVAVSEVALISAEATAWPVGRRCEWRAASGDGVVLTQTGWPRTIGFAVVGALSACVAILGMRRRRPAAIAPLAVCLVVYGLAVFWAG
;
A
#
# COMPACT_ATOMS: atom_id res chain seq x y z
N MET A 1 22.09 -22.16 7.09
CA MET A 1 20.60 -22.21 7.09
C MET A 1 19.96 -21.18 8.02
N ARG A 2 20.41 -21.02 9.27
CA ARG A 2 19.83 -20.04 10.22
C ARG A 2 20.00 -18.58 9.79
N LEU A 3 21.13 -18.25 9.17
CA LEU A 3 21.44 -16.89 8.69
C LEU A 3 20.48 -16.43 7.59
N ALA A 4 20.21 -17.27 6.58
CA ALA A 4 19.34 -16.92 5.45
C ALA A 4 17.88 -16.68 5.88
N THR A 5 17.37 -17.49 6.81
CA THR A 5 16.04 -17.26 7.41
C THR A 5 15.98 -15.99 8.26
N ALA A 6 17.04 -15.69 9.03
CA ALA A 6 17.10 -14.46 9.82
C ALA A 6 17.15 -13.22 8.92
N VAL A 7 17.94 -13.26 7.85
CA VAL A 7 18.03 -12.17 6.86
C VAL A 7 16.67 -11.94 6.18
N MET A 8 15.97 -13.00 5.74
CA MET A 8 14.64 -12.83 5.13
C MET A 8 13.60 -12.28 6.11
N LEU A 9 13.69 -12.66 7.39
CA LEU A 9 12.78 -12.16 8.42
C LEU A 9 13.04 -10.68 8.70
N VAL A 10 14.31 -10.27 8.80
CA VAL A 10 14.70 -8.86 8.94
C VAL A 10 14.24 -8.04 7.73
N VAL A 11 14.43 -8.53 6.51
CA VAL A 11 13.97 -7.85 5.29
C VAL A 11 12.45 -7.72 5.26
N ALA A 12 11.71 -8.79 5.60
CA ALA A 12 10.25 -8.73 5.65
C ALA A 12 9.74 -7.74 6.72
N VAL A 13 10.35 -7.72 7.91
CA VAL A 13 10.00 -6.78 8.99
C VAL A 13 10.33 -5.35 8.60
N LEU A 14 11.52 -5.08 8.06
CA LEU A 14 11.92 -3.74 7.62
C LEU A 14 11.01 -3.24 6.49
N THR A 15 10.66 -4.12 5.55
CA THR A 15 9.78 -3.74 4.44
C THR A 15 8.36 -3.48 4.96
N GLY A 16 7.84 -4.31 5.87
CA GLY A 16 6.58 -4.05 6.57
C GLY A 16 6.57 -2.74 7.35
N ALA A 17 7.67 -2.41 8.05
CA ALA A 17 7.81 -1.17 8.81
C ALA A 17 7.86 0.07 7.90
N ILE A 18 8.58 0.02 6.76
CA ILE A 18 8.61 1.11 5.78
C ILE A 18 7.22 1.34 5.19
N LEU A 19 6.50 0.26 4.86
CA LEU A 19 5.17 0.37 4.29
C LEU A 19 4.14 0.89 5.31
N LEU A 20 4.23 0.47 6.58
CA LEU A 20 3.44 1.03 7.69
C LEU A 20 3.75 2.50 7.96
N GLY A 21 5.02 2.89 7.94
CA GLY A 21 5.43 4.29 8.09
C GLY A 21 4.88 5.17 6.97
N GLY A 22 4.89 4.67 5.73
CA GLY A 22 4.26 5.36 4.59
C GLY A 22 2.75 5.53 4.76
N LEU A 23 2.08 4.52 5.30
CA LEU A 23 0.64 4.58 5.61
C LEU A 23 0.35 5.61 6.71
N TRP A 24 1.16 5.63 7.76
CA TRP A 24 1.01 6.53 8.91
C TRP A 24 1.25 8.01 8.55
N LEU A 25 2.12 8.27 7.58
CA LEU A 25 2.30 9.61 7.04
C LEU A 25 1.11 10.05 6.18
N ASP A 26 0.46 9.12 5.46
CA ASP A 26 -0.72 9.43 4.63
C ASP A 26 -1.96 9.79 5.48
N THR A 27 -2.09 9.30 6.72
CA THR A 27 -3.30 9.51 7.54
C THR A 27 -3.35 10.84 8.30
N ARG A 28 -2.24 11.59 8.38
CA ARG A 28 -2.23 12.90 9.05
C ARG A 28 -2.78 14.04 8.21
N GLU A 29 -2.87 13.85 6.89
CA GLU A 29 -3.40 14.84 5.97
C GLU A 29 -4.68 14.30 5.34
N SER A 30 -5.65 15.19 5.06
CA SER A 30 -6.88 14.79 4.37
C SER A 30 -6.55 14.25 2.97
N ALA A 31 -7.35 13.29 2.50
CA ALA A 31 -7.21 12.74 1.16
C ALA A 31 -7.21 13.86 0.10
N ASP A 32 -8.03 14.90 0.30
CA ASP A 32 -8.09 16.10 -0.54
C ASP A 32 -6.75 16.84 -0.60
N ALA A 33 -6.16 17.15 0.57
CA ALA A 33 -4.87 17.85 0.64
C ALA A 33 -3.75 17.08 -0.07
N ARG A 34 -3.78 15.75 0.06
CA ARG A 34 -2.82 14.83 -0.59
C ARG A 34 -3.04 14.68 -2.10
N CYS A 35 -4.27 14.77 -2.58
CA CYS A 35 -4.58 14.82 -4.02
C CYS A 35 -4.11 16.14 -4.64
N LEU A 36 -4.29 17.25 -3.93
CA LEU A 36 -3.87 18.59 -4.37
C LEU A 36 -2.36 18.82 -4.28
N ALA A 37 -1.69 18.21 -3.30
CA ALA A 37 -0.23 18.28 -3.14
C ALA A 37 0.54 17.35 -4.10
N ALA A 38 -0.13 16.35 -4.67
CA ALA A 38 0.45 15.49 -5.68
C ALA A 38 0.47 16.20 -7.05
N GLU A 39 1.24 15.64 -7.99
CA GLU A 39 1.26 16.16 -9.36
C GLU A 39 -0.13 16.02 -10.00
N ILE A 40 -0.69 17.16 -10.40
CA ILE A 40 -2.04 17.24 -10.99
C ILE A 40 -1.99 16.59 -12.39
N PRO A 41 -2.86 15.61 -12.69
CA PRO A 41 -2.85 14.93 -13.98
C PRO A 41 -3.21 15.89 -15.12
N ALA A 42 -2.62 15.65 -16.29
CA ALA A 42 -2.92 16.42 -17.50
C ALA A 42 -4.40 16.30 -17.88
N GLY A 43 -4.96 17.39 -18.42
CA GLY A 43 -6.36 17.42 -18.87
C GLY A 43 -7.38 17.65 -17.75
N VAL A 44 -6.94 18.02 -16.54
CA VAL A 44 -7.82 18.47 -15.46
C VAL A 44 -8.08 19.98 -15.55
N ALA A 45 -9.30 20.39 -15.21
CA ALA A 45 -9.67 21.80 -15.13
C ALA A 45 -8.85 22.52 -14.05
N VAL A 46 -8.34 23.71 -14.32
CA VAL A 46 -7.58 24.50 -13.33
C VAL A 46 -8.58 25.38 -12.56
N SER A 47 -9.02 24.91 -11.39
CA SER A 47 -9.99 25.61 -10.54
C SER A 47 -9.92 25.09 -9.09
N GLU A 48 -10.33 25.91 -8.12
CA GLU A 48 -10.47 25.49 -6.71
C GLU A 48 -11.48 24.35 -6.53
N VAL A 49 -12.42 24.21 -7.46
CA VAL A 49 -13.42 23.12 -7.49
C VAL A 49 -13.06 22.03 -8.51
N ALA A 50 -11.79 21.93 -8.92
CA ALA A 50 -11.35 20.91 -9.87
C ALA A 50 -11.39 19.50 -9.29
N LEU A 51 -11.04 19.35 -8.01
CA LEU A 51 -11.18 18.09 -7.28
C LEU A 51 -12.64 17.89 -6.89
N ILE A 52 -13.24 16.80 -7.34
CA ILE A 52 -14.63 16.44 -7.08
C ILE A 52 -14.71 15.64 -5.77
N SER A 53 -13.83 14.64 -5.65
CA SER A 53 -13.76 13.77 -4.49
C SER A 53 -12.35 13.18 -4.34
N ALA A 54 -11.96 12.91 -3.10
CA ALA A 54 -10.79 12.12 -2.77
C ALA A 54 -11.16 11.04 -1.75
N GLU A 55 -10.91 9.80 -2.10
CA GLU A 55 -11.23 8.64 -1.26
C GLU A 55 -9.96 7.84 -0.97
N ALA A 56 -9.81 7.40 0.27
CA ALA A 56 -8.83 6.38 0.60
C ALA A 56 -9.31 5.03 0.05
N THR A 57 -8.40 4.23 -0.48
CA THR A 57 -8.72 2.93 -1.06
C THR A 57 -7.95 1.81 -0.37
N ALA A 58 -8.66 0.74 -0.02
CA ALA A 58 -8.06 -0.47 0.55
C ALA A 58 -7.35 -1.33 -0.50
N TRP A 59 -7.79 -1.28 -1.76
CA TRP A 59 -7.13 -1.98 -2.86
C TRP A 59 -7.27 -1.23 -4.19
N PRO A 60 -6.17 -0.74 -4.79
CA PRO A 60 -4.82 -0.71 -4.22
C PRO A 60 -4.75 0.20 -2.98
N VAL A 61 -3.85 -0.10 -2.05
CA VAL A 61 -3.67 0.64 -0.80
C VAL A 61 -3.14 2.04 -1.10
N GLY A 62 -4.01 3.05 -1.05
CA GLY A 62 -3.67 4.42 -1.44
C GLY A 62 -4.88 5.35 -1.44
N ARG A 63 -4.99 6.14 -2.50
CA ARG A 63 -6.09 7.09 -2.71
C ARG A 63 -6.55 7.11 -4.16
N ARG A 64 -7.84 7.33 -4.33
CA ARG A 64 -8.52 7.63 -5.59
C ARG A 64 -8.93 9.10 -5.57
N CYS A 65 -8.47 9.87 -6.55
CA CYS A 65 -8.86 11.27 -6.72
C CYS A 65 -9.66 11.40 -8.01
N GLU A 66 -10.84 12.00 -7.92
CA GLU A 66 -11.72 12.28 -9.05
C GLU A 66 -11.67 13.77 -9.37
N TRP A 67 -11.33 14.09 -10.62
CA TRP A 67 -11.13 15.46 -11.08
C TRP A 67 -12.09 15.82 -12.20
N ARG A 68 -12.46 17.09 -12.32
CA ARG A 68 -13.16 17.60 -13.50
C ARG A 68 -12.23 17.67 -14.70
N ALA A 69 -12.68 17.16 -15.84
CA ALA A 69 -11.94 17.29 -17.09
C ALA A 69 -11.93 18.75 -17.58
N ALA A 70 -10.81 19.19 -18.17
CA ALA A 70 -10.65 20.52 -18.76
C ALA A 70 -11.55 20.73 -19.99
N SER A 71 -11.98 19.64 -20.63
CA SER A 71 -12.94 19.65 -21.74
C SER A 71 -14.36 20.08 -21.34
N GLY A 72 -14.65 20.23 -20.04
CA GLY A 72 -15.97 20.57 -19.52
C GLY A 72 -16.92 19.37 -19.39
N ASP A 73 -16.76 18.37 -20.27
CA ASP A 73 -17.47 17.09 -20.19
C ASP A 73 -16.54 15.97 -19.72
N GLY A 74 -16.90 15.36 -18.58
CA GLY A 74 -16.25 14.15 -18.04
C GLY A 74 -15.44 14.33 -16.76
N VAL A 75 -14.93 13.21 -16.26
CA VAL A 75 -14.09 13.14 -15.06
C VAL A 75 -12.77 12.45 -15.37
N VAL A 76 -11.69 12.95 -14.79
CA VAL A 76 -10.37 12.31 -14.83
C VAL A 76 -10.16 11.60 -13.51
N LEU A 77 -9.98 10.28 -13.57
CA LEU A 77 -9.76 9.45 -12.39
C LEU A 77 -8.28 9.16 -12.24
N THR A 78 -7.75 9.36 -11.03
CA THR A 78 -6.37 9.00 -10.70
C THR A 78 -6.34 8.08 -9.49
N GLN A 79 -5.64 6.96 -9.66
CA GLN A 79 -5.46 5.95 -8.62
C GLN A 79 -3.99 5.88 -8.23
N THR A 80 -3.71 6.06 -6.95
CA THR A 80 -2.36 5.95 -6.39
C THR A 80 -2.22 4.68 -5.54
N GLY A 81 -1.02 4.42 -5.00
CA GLY A 81 -0.81 3.30 -4.07
C GLY A 81 -0.44 1.97 -4.72
N TRP A 82 -0.38 1.89 -6.05
CA TRP A 82 0.04 0.69 -6.78
C TRP A 82 1.45 0.19 -6.39
N PRO A 83 2.50 1.04 -6.34
CA PRO A 83 3.83 0.57 -5.96
C PRO A 83 3.85 -0.07 -4.56
N ARG A 84 3.12 0.53 -3.62
CA ARG A 84 2.98 0.03 -2.23
C ARG A 84 2.26 -1.32 -2.21
N THR A 85 1.15 -1.44 -2.93
CA THR A 85 0.35 -2.67 -3.03
C THR A 85 1.15 -3.81 -3.66
N ILE A 86 1.91 -3.52 -4.72
CA ILE A 86 2.81 -4.49 -5.36
C ILE A 86 3.91 -4.92 -4.38
N GLY A 87 4.51 -3.98 -3.64
CA GLY A 87 5.50 -4.29 -2.61
C GLY A 87 4.96 -5.25 -1.55
N PHE A 88 3.75 -4.98 -1.02
CA PHE A 88 3.07 -5.89 -0.10
C PHE A 88 2.82 -7.27 -0.69
N ALA A 89 2.33 -7.33 -1.93
CA ALA A 89 2.04 -8.58 -2.61
C ALA A 89 3.31 -9.44 -2.80
N VAL A 90 4.42 -8.82 -3.22
CA VAL A 90 5.71 -9.50 -3.42
C VAL A 90 6.27 -10.03 -2.10
N VAL A 91 6.30 -9.20 -1.05
CA VAL A 91 6.80 -9.61 0.26
C VAL A 91 5.94 -10.71 0.88
N GLY A 92 4.62 -10.60 0.73
CA GLY A 92 3.66 -11.62 1.16
C GLY A 92 3.90 -12.96 0.46
N ALA A 93 4.08 -12.95 -0.87
CA ALA A 93 4.37 -14.14 -1.67
C ALA A 93 5.69 -14.79 -1.27
N LEU A 94 6.77 -14.02 -1.10
CA LEU A 94 8.07 -14.54 -0.65
C LEU A 94 7.98 -15.15 0.76
N SER A 95 7.30 -14.48 1.68
CA SER A 95 7.07 -14.97 3.04
C SER A 95 6.24 -16.26 3.05
N ALA A 96 5.26 -16.37 2.15
CA ALA A 96 4.49 -17.59 1.92
C ALA A 96 5.37 -18.76 1.47
N CYS A 97 6.25 -18.55 0.48
CA CYS A 97 7.18 -19.57 0.03
C CYS A 97 8.08 -20.07 1.18
N VAL A 98 8.61 -19.16 2.00
CA VAL A 98 9.45 -19.52 3.16
C VAL A 98 8.69 -20.33 4.19
N ALA A 99 7.46 -19.93 4.52
CA ALA A 99 6.62 -20.66 5.47
C ALA A 99 6.29 -22.06 4.95
N ILE A 100 5.90 -22.21 3.68
CA ILE A 100 5.60 -23.50 3.05
C ILE A 100 6.82 -24.43 3.10
N LEU A 101 8.00 -23.91 2.71
CA LEU A 101 9.25 -24.68 2.75
C LEU A 101 9.64 -25.07 4.17
N GLY A 102 9.42 -24.19 5.14
CA GLY A 102 9.67 -24.46 6.55
C GLY A 102 8.73 -25.49 7.16
N MET A 103 7.43 -25.42 6.84
CA MET A 103 6.44 -26.43 7.24
C MET A 103 6.79 -27.81 6.67
N ARG A 104 7.17 -27.89 5.39
CA ARG A 104 7.66 -29.14 4.77
C ARG A 104 8.87 -29.72 5.50
N ARG A 105 9.74 -28.87 6.06
CA ARG A 105 10.92 -29.26 6.84
C ARG A 105 10.65 -29.40 8.34
N ARG A 106 9.38 -29.38 8.79
CA ARG A 106 8.95 -29.41 10.19
C ARG A 106 9.62 -28.34 11.07
N ARG A 107 9.82 -27.14 10.52
CA ARG A 107 10.37 -25.98 11.22
C ARG A 107 9.28 -24.93 11.42
N PRO A 108 8.49 -25.00 12.51
CA PRO A 108 7.35 -24.10 12.73
C PRO A 108 7.76 -22.62 12.84
N ALA A 109 9.01 -22.34 13.25
CA ALA A 109 9.56 -20.99 13.29
C ALA A 109 9.57 -20.26 11.92
N ALA A 110 9.41 -20.98 10.81
CA ALA A 110 9.33 -20.39 9.48
C ALA A 110 7.98 -19.72 9.15
N ILE A 111 6.97 -19.87 10.01
CA ILE A 111 5.65 -19.22 9.87
C ILE A 111 5.69 -17.75 10.34
N ALA A 112 6.62 -17.42 11.24
CA ALA A 112 6.79 -16.07 11.80
C ALA A 112 6.77 -14.93 10.75
N PRO A 113 7.53 -14.98 9.63
CA PRO A 113 7.49 -13.91 8.63
C PRO A 113 6.11 -13.76 7.97
N LEU A 114 5.39 -14.86 7.76
CA LEU A 114 4.05 -14.84 7.18
C LEU A 114 3.04 -14.24 8.15
N ALA A 115 3.10 -14.60 9.43
CA ALA A 115 2.25 -14.01 10.46
C ALA A 115 2.47 -12.48 10.58
N VAL A 116 3.72 -12.03 10.53
CA VAL A 116 4.04 -10.59 10.51
C VAL A 116 3.44 -9.91 9.28
N CYS A 117 3.57 -10.51 8.09
CA CYS A 117 2.96 -9.95 6.87
C CYS A 117 1.44 -9.83 6.98
N LEU A 118 0.77 -10.86 7.53
CA LEU A 118 -0.69 -10.84 7.73
C LEU A 118 -1.12 -9.76 8.72
N VAL A 119 -0.41 -9.60 9.83
CA VAL A 119 -0.70 -8.54 10.82
C VAL A 119 -0.54 -7.16 10.19
N VAL A 120 0.55 -6.94 9.45
CA VAL A 120 0.81 -5.66 8.78
C VAL A 120 -0.26 -5.36 7.73
N TYR A 121 -0.64 -6.36 6.93
CA TYR A 121 -1.69 -6.20 5.92
C TYR A 121 -3.07 -5.96 6.55
N GLY A 122 -3.41 -6.70 7.61
CA GLY A 122 -4.67 -6.53 8.34
C GLY A 122 -4.79 -5.14 8.96
N LEU A 123 -3.70 -4.61 9.52
CA LEU A 123 -3.65 -3.21 9.95
C LEU A 123 -3.90 -2.29 8.76
N ALA A 124 -3.16 -2.44 7.66
CA ALA A 124 -3.32 -1.57 6.49
C ALA A 124 -4.76 -1.54 5.91
N VAL A 125 -5.45 -2.69 5.90
CA VAL A 125 -6.85 -2.79 5.45
C VAL A 125 -7.81 -2.15 6.46
N PHE A 126 -7.64 -2.42 7.76
CA PHE A 126 -8.47 -1.81 8.82
C PHE A 126 -8.41 -0.28 8.79
N TRP A 127 -7.25 0.29 8.45
CA TRP A 127 -7.06 1.73 8.36
C TRP A 127 -7.59 2.36 7.06
N ALA A 128 -7.90 1.56 6.03
CA ALA A 128 -8.34 2.05 4.72
C ALA A 128 -9.86 1.97 4.51
N GLY A 129 -10.62 1.46 5.48
CA GLY A 129 -12.08 1.44 5.50
C GLY A 129 -12.64 2.29 6.64
#